data_AF-A0A7H4P0G7-F1
#
_entry.id   AF-A0A7H4P0G7-F1
#
_cell.length_a   1.000
_cell.length_b   1.000
_cell.length_c   1.000
_cell.angle_alpha   90.00
_cell.angle_beta   90.00
_cell.angle_gamma   90.00
#
_symmetry.space_group_name_H-M   'P 1'
#
loop_
_entity.id
_entity.type
_entity.pdbx_description
1 polymer ?
#
loop_
_entity_poly.entity_id
_entity_poly.type
_entity_poly.pdbx_seq_one_letter_code
_entity_poly.pdbx_strand_id
1 'polypeptide(L)'
;MFSIWNVKLIIYFYLLVFVAVVQVLFSTYLRAVGKTKIFAFSGVLQVVALLILNGLFLVYFKLGINGYLISLIGSYIFSSLYCIYYARDITISYKSVNKEVFHKIIRFSLPLIPNYSMWWLVNNSTRYVVLSFVGLSANGLFAVASKIPMCINVFVTVFQQAWQISAFEEFESKDRAKYYSSVFRSYYQFLFFISLNSSGFE
;
A
#
# COMPACT_ATOMS: atom_id res chain seq x y z
N MET A 1 16.17 3.36 27.78
CA MET A 1 16.80 2.61 26.68
C MET A 1 15.75 1.65 26.14
N PHE A 2 15.25 1.88 24.92
CA PHE A 2 14.14 1.08 24.36
C PHE A 2 14.53 -0.40 24.35
N SER A 3 13.76 -1.22 25.07
CA SER A 3 13.87 -2.68 25.00
C SER A 3 13.30 -3.15 23.65
N ILE A 4 14.07 -2.90 22.58
CA ILE A 4 13.82 -3.37 21.21
C ILE A 4 13.75 -4.92 21.18
N TRP A 5 14.27 -5.57 22.23
CA TRP A 5 14.29 -7.01 22.45
C TRP A 5 13.10 -7.55 23.25
N ASN A 6 11.99 -6.82 23.34
CA ASN A 6 10.79 -7.38 23.94
C ASN A 6 10.19 -8.45 23.01
N VAL A 7 10.35 -9.71 23.39
CA VAL A 7 9.88 -10.89 22.63
C VAL A 7 8.42 -10.75 22.20
N LYS A 8 7.56 -10.13 23.02
CA LYS A 8 6.15 -9.89 22.68
C LYS A 8 5.97 -8.96 21.48
N LEU A 9 6.74 -7.87 21.41
CA LEU A 9 6.68 -6.92 20.29
C LEU A 9 7.20 -7.55 19.01
N ILE A 10 8.24 -8.37 19.10
CA ILE A 10 8.78 -9.13 17.97
C ILE A 10 7.72 -10.08 17.41
N ILE A 11 7.01 -10.81 18.28
CA ILE A 11 5.90 -11.70 17.86
C ILE A 11 4.80 -10.91 17.17
N TYR A 12 4.35 -9.78 17.74
CA TYR A 12 3.34 -8.94 17.11
C TYR A 12 3.81 -8.40 15.75
N PHE A 13 5.07 -8.04 15.62
CA PHE A 13 5.62 -7.58 14.35
C PHE A 13 5.56 -8.68 13.28
N TYR A 14 6.06 -9.88 13.57
CA TYR A 14 6.01 -10.99 12.61
C TYR A 14 4.57 -11.38 12.25
N LEU A 15 3.68 -11.42 13.24
CA LEU A 15 2.26 -11.70 13.00
C LEU A 15 1.61 -10.61 12.14
N LEU A 16 1.89 -9.34 12.41
CA LEU A 16 1.40 -8.23 11.61
C LEU A 16 1.87 -8.33 10.16
N VAL A 17 3.17 -8.57 9.94
CA VAL A 17 3.72 -8.74 8.59
C VAL A 17 3.07 -9.92 7.88
N PHE A 18 2.93 -11.06 8.55
CA PHE A 18 2.31 -12.25 7.97
C PHE A 18 0.87 -11.98 7.51
N VAL A 19 0.03 -11.44 8.40
CA VAL A 19 -1.38 -11.16 8.04
C VAL A 19 -1.47 -10.05 6.99
N ALA A 20 -0.61 -9.03 7.04
CA ALA A 20 -0.57 -7.99 6.01
C ALA A 20 -0.22 -8.56 4.64
N VAL A 21 0.74 -9.48 4.54
CA VAL A 21 1.08 -10.16 3.28
C VAL A 21 -0.10 -10.97 2.78
N VAL A 22 -0.78 -11.74 3.64
CA VAL A 22 -1.98 -12.50 3.27
C VAL A 22 -3.06 -11.57 2.71
N GLN A 23 -3.32 -10.45 3.38
CA GLN A 23 -4.30 -9.46 2.93
C GLN A 23 -3.94 -8.90 1.55
N VAL A 24 -2.68 -8.52 1.34
CA VAL A 24 -2.20 -7.97 0.07
C VAL A 24 -2.31 -9.00 -1.04
N LEU A 25 -1.95 -10.26 -0.79
CA LEU A 25 -2.04 -11.34 -1.78
C LEU A 25 -3.48 -11.54 -2.27
N PHE A 26 -4.44 -11.70 -1.37
CA PHE A 26 -5.83 -11.93 -1.76
C PHE A 26 -6.50 -10.68 -2.36
N SER A 27 -6.19 -9.49 -1.84
CA SER A 27 -6.76 -8.25 -2.37
C SER A 27 -6.23 -7.94 -3.78
N THR A 28 -4.92 -8.08 -4.01
CA THR A 28 -4.34 -7.91 -5.35
C THR A 28 -4.80 -8.99 -6.33
N TYR A 29 -4.99 -10.23 -5.88
CA TYR A 29 -5.63 -11.28 -6.69
C TYR A 29 -7.04 -10.89 -7.14
N LEU A 30 -7.90 -10.45 -6.22
CA LEU A 30 -9.26 -10.01 -6.56
C LEU A 30 -9.25 -8.88 -7.57
N ARG A 31 -8.29 -7.95 -7.46
CA ARG A 31 -8.10 -6.90 -8.45
C ARG A 31 -7.68 -7.45 -9.81
N ALA A 32 -6.72 -8.38 -9.84
CA ALA A 32 -6.20 -8.99 -11.08
C ALA A 32 -7.27 -9.78 -11.85
N VAL A 33 -8.25 -10.37 -11.16
CA VAL A 33 -9.38 -11.10 -11.77
C VAL A 33 -10.57 -10.15 -12.09
N GLY A 34 -10.39 -8.84 -11.97
CA GLY A 34 -11.42 -7.84 -12.32
C GLY A 34 -12.49 -7.60 -11.25
N LYS A 35 -12.38 -8.22 -10.06
CA LYS A 35 -13.27 -7.97 -8.91
C LYS A 35 -12.88 -6.68 -8.16
N THR A 36 -12.66 -5.58 -8.90
CA THR A 36 -12.13 -4.31 -8.39
C THR A 36 -13.01 -3.66 -7.32
N LYS A 37 -14.34 -3.84 -7.38
CA LYS A 37 -15.27 -3.32 -6.35
C LYS A 37 -15.03 -3.98 -4.98
N ILE A 38 -14.83 -5.30 -4.97
CA ILE A 38 -14.55 -6.07 -3.75
C ILE A 38 -13.16 -5.69 -3.22
N PHE A 39 -12.18 -5.54 -4.11
CA PHE A 39 -10.86 -5.02 -3.77
C PHE A 39 -10.93 -3.63 -3.10
N ALA A 40 -11.68 -2.69 -3.67
CA ALA A 40 -11.82 -1.35 -3.11
C ALA A 40 -12.51 -1.37 -1.72
N PHE A 41 -13.57 -2.17 -1.59
CA PHE A 41 -14.28 -2.31 -0.33
C PHE A 41 -13.43 -2.95 0.77
N SER A 42 -12.54 -3.90 0.44
CA SER A 42 -11.68 -4.53 1.45
C SER A 42 -10.71 -3.54 2.11
N GLY A 43 -10.25 -2.53 1.37
CA GLY A 43 -9.45 -1.43 1.91
C GLY A 43 -10.25 -0.53 2.86
N VAL A 44 -11.47 -0.16 2.48
CA VAL A 44 -12.38 0.62 3.35
C VAL A 44 -12.69 -0.17 4.62
N LEU A 45 -13.02 -1.46 4.48
CA LEU A 45 -13.30 -2.36 5.60
C LEU A 45 -12.12 -2.44 6.56
N GLN A 46 -10.89 -2.53 6.04
CA GLN A 46 -9.68 -2.54 6.87
C GLN A 46 -9.56 -1.27 7.71
N VAL A 47 -9.74 -0.09 7.09
CA VAL A 47 -9.62 1.20 7.79
C VAL A 47 -10.71 1.35 8.85
N VAL A 48 -11.96 0.98 8.53
CA VAL A 48 -13.07 1.02 9.49
C VAL A 48 -12.83 0.05 10.65
N ALA A 49 -12.39 -1.18 10.37
CA ALA A 49 -12.04 -2.15 11.39
C ALA A 49 -10.90 -1.66 12.28
N LEU A 50 -9.87 -1.03 11.69
CA LEU A 50 -8.78 -0.43 12.44
C LEU A 50 -9.28 0.65 13.38
N LEU A 51 -10.12 1.58 12.91
CA LEU A 51 -10.66 2.66 13.73
C LEU A 51 -11.47 2.13 14.93
N ILE A 52 -12.36 1.16 14.69
CA ILE A 52 -13.17 0.55 15.74
C ILE A 52 -12.29 -0.19 16.75
N LEU A 53 -11.42 -1.09 16.28
CA LEU A 53 -10.54 -1.86 17.16
C LEU A 53 -9.53 -0.98 17.89
N ASN A 54 -9.08 0.12 17.28
CA ASN A 54 -8.18 1.06 17.91
C ASN A 54 -8.89 1.83 19.03
N GLY A 55 -10.10 2.35 18.78
CA GLY A 55 -10.92 2.95 19.83
C GLY A 55 -11.15 1.99 21.00
N LEU A 56 -11.50 0.73 20.72
CA LEU A 56 -11.70 -0.28 21.75
C LEU A 56 -10.41 -0.59 22.54
N PHE A 57 -9.34 -1.01 21.88
CA PHE A 57 -8.14 -1.48 22.60
C PHE A 57 -7.28 -0.36 23.18
N LEU A 58 -7.24 0.80 22.52
CA LEU A 58 -6.40 1.92 22.94
C LEU A 58 -7.13 2.84 23.92
N VAL A 59 -8.41 3.16 23.69
CA VAL A 59 -9.15 4.11 24.53
C VAL A 59 -9.87 3.40 25.67
N TYR A 60 -10.64 2.35 25.38
CA TYR A 60 -11.44 1.65 26.40
C TYR A 60 -10.57 0.74 27.28
N PHE A 61 -9.81 -0.17 26.67
CA PHE A 61 -8.96 -1.11 27.41
C PHE A 61 -7.60 -0.55 27.83
N LYS A 62 -7.21 0.64 27.33
CA LYS A 62 -5.97 1.34 27.68
C LYS A 62 -4.70 0.48 27.58
N LEU A 63 -4.63 -0.41 26.58
CA LEU A 63 -3.53 -1.36 26.40
C LEU A 63 -2.25 -0.74 25.80
N GLY A 64 -2.22 0.59 25.63
CA GLY A 64 -1.09 1.33 25.09
C GLY A 64 -0.63 0.80 23.73
N ILE A 65 0.67 0.54 23.59
CA ILE A 65 1.28 0.08 22.33
C ILE A 65 0.80 -1.31 21.92
N ASN A 66 0.49 -2.19 22.89
CA ASN A 66 -0.02 -3.53 22.62
C ASN A 66 -1.42 -3.43 22.02
N GLY A 67 -2.27 -2.53 22.56
CA GLY A 67 -3.59 -2.26 22.02
C GLY A 67 -3.53 -1.82 20.57
N TYR A 68 -2.66 -0.85 20.25
CA TYR A 68 -2.44 -0.39 18.88
C TYR A 68 -2.03 -1.51 17.92
N LEU A 69 -1.03 -2.33 18.29
CA LEU A 69 -0.56 -3.43 17.45
C LEU A 69 -1.63 -4.52 17.26
N ILE A 70 -2.40 -4.84 18.30
CA ILE A 70 -3.52 -5.79 18.21
C ILE A 70 -4.62 -5.25 17.31
N SER A 71 -4.96 -3.95 17.39
CA SER A 71 -5.93 -3.33 16.48
C SER A 71 -5.47 -3.41 15.02
N LEU A 72 -4.18 -3.17 14.76
CA LEU A 72 -3.60 -3.32 13.43
C LEU A 72 -3.75 -4.75 12.91
N ILE A 73 -3.27 -5.74 13.69
CA ILE A 73 -3.35 -7.15 13.32
C ILE A 73 -4.81 -7.56 13.07
N GLY A 74 -5.72 -7.20 13.97
CA GLY A 74 -7.15 -7.48 13.84
C GLY A 74 -7.75 -6.87 12.58
N SER A 75 -7.42 -5.63 12.25
CA SER A 75 -7.91 -4.98 11.02
C SER A 75 -7.48 -5.71 9.74
N TYR A 76 -6.23 -6.18 9.69
CA TYR A 76 -5.74 -6.99 8.57
C TYR A 76 -6.40 -8.37 8.53
N ILE A 77 -6.67 -9.00 9.68
CA ILE A 77 -7.40 -10.27 9.74
C ILE A 77 -8.81 -10.10 9.18
N PHE A 78 -9.56 -9.09 9.63
CA PHE A 78 -10.92 -8.83 9.14
C PHE A 78 -10.96 -8.59 7.62
N SER A 79 -10.06 -7.77 7.10
CA SER A 79 -9.95 -7.53 5.65
C SER A 79 -9.53 -8.79 4.89
N SER A 80 -8.59 -9.58 5.42
CA SER A 80 -8.15 -10.85 4.81
C SER A 80 -9.28 -11.86 4.73
N LEU A 81 -10.04 -12.05 5.81
CA LEU A 81 -11.17 -12.98 5.85
C LEU A 81 -12.24 -12.58 4.82
N TYR A 82 -12.51 -11.29 4.69
CA TYR A 82 -13.40 -10.77 3.64
C TYR A 82 -12.87 -11.10 2.24
N CYS A 83 -11.59 -10.82 1.95
CA CYS A 83 -11.02 -11.15 0.63
C CYS A 83 -11.03 -12.66 0.34
N ILE A 84 -10.68 -13.51 1.32
CA ILE A 84 -10.69 -14.97 1.18
C ILE A 84 -12.11 -15.48 0.89
N TYR A 85 -13.12 -14.91 1.54
CA TYR A 85 -14.53 -15.27 1.28
C TYR A 85 -14.93 -15.03 -0.19
N TYR A 86 -14.49 -13.94 -0.80
CA TYR A 86 -14.80 -13.63 -2.21
C TYR A 86 -13.81 -14.24 -3.21
N ALA A 87 -12.71 -14.80 -2.73
CA ALA A 87 -11.70 -15.50 -3.53
C ALA A 87 -11.93 -17.02 -3.59
N ARG A 88 -13.12 -17.51 -3.19
CA ARG A 88 -13.47 -18.95 -3.16
C ARG A 88 -13.41 -19.66 -4.51
N ASP A 89 -13.43 -18.91 -5.62
CA ASP A 89 -13.32 -19.47 -6.97
C ASP A 89 -11.89 -19.99 -7.28
N ILE A 90 -10.92 -19.79 -6.37
CA ILE A 90 -9.55 -20.30 -6.55
C ILE A 90 -9.55 -21.83 -6.40
N THR A 91 -9.27 -22.53 -7.49
CA THR A 91 -8.88 -23.94 -7.46
C THR A 91 -7.37 -24.04 -7.22
N ILE A 92 -6.98 -24.24 -5.96
CA ILE A 92 -5.56 -24.50 -5.62
C ILE A 92 -5.26 -25.96 -5.94
N SER A 93 -4.66 -26.21 -7.11
CA SER A 93 -4.14 -27.52 -7.49
C SER A 93 -2.62 -27.50 -7.54
N TYR A 94 -1.97 -28.39 -6.80
CA TYR A 94 -0.51 -28.54 -6.80
C TYR A 94 0.04 -28.92 -8.19
N LYS A 95 -0.79 -29.55 -9.03
CA LYS A 95 -0.45 -29.91 -10.41
C LYS A 95 -0.36 -28.69 -11.35
N SER A 96 -0.84 -27.52 -10.92
CA SER A 96 -0.84 -26.29 -11.73
C SER A 96 0.39 -25.41 -11.51
N VAL A 97 1.34 -25.84 -10.67
CA VAL A 97 2.57 -25.07 -10.40
C VAL A 97 3.56 -25.26 -11.55
N ASN A 98 3.66 -24.26 -12.42
CA ASN A 98 4.66 -24.21 -13.48
C ASN A 98 5.94 -23.51 -12.98
N LYS A 99 7.06 -24.24 -12.97
CA LYS A 99 8.37 -23.74 -12.52
C LYS A 99 8.87 -22.55 -13.35
N GLU A 100 8.56 -22.51 -14.65
CA GLU A 100 8.91 -21.38 -15.53
C GLU A 100 8.15 -20.11 -15.14
N VAL A 101 6.84 -20.24 -14.89
CA VAL A 101 6.00 -19.10 -14.45
C VAL A 101 6.49 -18.59 -13.08
N PHE A 102 6.78 -19.49 -12.15
CA PHE A 102 7.33 -19.12 -10.84
C PHE A 102 8.65 -18.34 -10.97
N HIS A 103 9.58 -18.80 -11.83
CA HIS A 103 10.84 -18.10 -12.05
C HIS A 103 10.65 -16.73 -12.70
N LYS A 104 9.69 -16.60 -13.63
CA LYS A 104 9.31 -15.30 -14.23
C LYS A 104 8.79 -14.34 -13.17
N ILE A 105 7.90 -14.79 -12.26
CA ILE A 105 7.36 -13.98 -11.17
C ILE A 105 8.48 -13.49 -10.24
N ILE A 106 9.40 -14.37 -9.83
CA ILE A 106 10.52 -13.98 -8.95
C ILE A 106 11.45 -12.99 -9.65
N ARG A 107 11.84 -13.26 -10.89
CA ARG A 107 12.75 -12.38 -11.64
C ARG A 107 12.15 -10.99 -11.87
N PHE A 108 10.83 -10.91 -12.05
CA PHE A 108 10.12 -9.63 -12.12
C PHE A 108 10.01 -8.95 -10.75
N SER A 109 9.82 -9.70 -9.67
CA SER A 109 9.60 -9.14 -8.32
C SER A 109 10.89 -8.73 -7.61
N LEU A 110 12.00 -9.42 -7.83
CA LEU A 110 13.31 -9.12 -7.23
C LEU A 110 13.77 -7.66 -7.42
N PRO A 111 13.71 -7.05 -8.62
CA PRO A 111 14.08 -5.65 -8.81
C PRO A 111 13.07 -4.67 -8.21
N LEU A 112 11.82 -5.09 -7.98
CA LEU A 112 10.80 -4.24 -7.35
C LEU A 112 11.04 -4.06 -5.86
N ILE A 113 11.57 -5.08 -5.16
CA ILE A 113 11.87 -5.01 -3.72
C ILE A 113 12.78 -3.81 -3.37
N PRO A 114 13.98 -3.64 -3.98
CA PRO A 114 14.82 -2.50 -3.67
C PRO A 114 14.16 -1.18 -4.07
N ASN A 115 13.39 -1.13 -5.17
CA ASN A 115 12.63 0.07 -5.53
C ASN A 115 11.68 0.51 -4.42
N TYR A 116 10.83 -0.39 -3.90
CA TYR A 116 9.91 -0.07 -2.79
C TYR A 116 10.68 0.31 -1.51
N SER A 117 11.77 -0.39 -1.20
CA SER A 117 12.60 -0.09 -0.03
C SER A 117 13.28 1.28 -0.12
N MET A 118 13.73 1.70 -1.30
CA MET A 118 14.34 3.02 -1.51
C MET A 118 13.34 4.14 -1.28
N TRP A 119 12.10 4.00 -1.79
CA TRP A 119 11.04 4.96 -1.50
C TRP A 119 10.72 5.06 -0.01
N TRP A 120 10.69 3.94 0.72
CA TRP A 120 10.52 3.97 2.17
C TRP A 120 11.69 4.67 2.87
N LEU A 121 12.93 4.38 2.47
CA LEU A 121 14.13 4.97 3.04
C LEU A 121 14.13 6.49 2.83
N VAL A 122 13.90 6.97 1.61
CA VAL A 122 13.86 8.42 1.30
C VAL A 122 12.81 9.14 2.15
N ASN A 123 11.60 8.59 2.27
CA ASN A 123 10.51 9.20 3.03
C ASN A 123 10.81 9.27 4.54
N ASN A 124 11.40 8.22 5.12
CA ASN A 124 11.74 8.21 6.54
C ASN A 124 12.98 9.05 6.83
N SER A 125 14.02 8.93 6.01
CA SER A 125 15.28 9.68 6.16
C SER A 125 15.06 11.18 6.08
N THR A 126 14.21 11.66 5.17
CA THR A 126 13.91 13.10 5.06
C THR A 126 13.43 13.70 6.39
N ARG A 127 12.57 13.00 7.13
CA ARG A 127 12.09 13.47 8.44
C ARG A 127 13.21 13.55 9.49
N TYR A 128 14.10 12.54 9.52
CA TYR A 128 15.24 12.56 10.43
C TYR A 128 16.23 13.67 10.08
N VAL A 129 16.48 13.91 8.79
CA VAL A 129 17.33 15.00 8.32
C VAL A 129 16.75 16.36 8.71
N VAL A 130 15.46 16.62 8.43
CA VAL A 130 14.81 17.88 8.80
C VAL A 130 14.86 18.11 10.31
N LEU A 131 14.59 17.06 11.10
CA LEU A 131 14.67 17.13 12.55
C LEU A 131 16.09 17.44 13.05
N SER A 132 17.11 16.79 12.50
CA SER A 132 18.51 16.95 12.94
C SER A 132 19.15 18.27 12.49
N PHE A 133 18.83 18.75 11.28
CA PHE A 133 19.49 19.93 10.70
C PHE A 133 18.72 21.23 10.89
N VAL A 134 17.38 21.19 10.94
CA VAL A 134 16.53 22.39 11.01
C VAL A 134 15.85 22.53 12.37
N GLY A 135 15.54 21.40 13.02
CA GLY A 135 14.99 21.35 14.36
C GLY A 135 13.50 20.98 14.41
N LEU A 136 12.98 20.85 15.64
CA LEU A 136 11.66 20.31 15.92
C LEU A 136 10.51 21.09 15.27
N SER A 137 10.56 22.43 15.31
CA SER A 137 9.50 23.28 14.76
C SER A 137 9.36 23.11 13.24
N ALA A 138 10.48 23.05 12.52
CA ALA A 138 10.48 22.84 11.08
C ALA A 138 10.02 21.43 10.69
N ASN A 139 10.38 20.40 11.47
CA ASN A 139 9.85 19.05 11.28
C ASN A 139 8.32 19.00 11.48
N GLY A 140 7.79 19.79 12.43
CA GLY A 140 6.34 19.95 12.62
C GLY A 140 5.65 20.57 11.40
N LEU A 141 6.21 21.67 10.88
CA LEU A 141 5.69 22.32 9.67
C LEU A 141 5.78 21.38 8.44
N PHE A 142 6.90 20.68 8.27
CA PHE A 142 7.07 19.69 7.21
C PHE A 142 6.06 18.54 7.32
N ALA A 143 5.77 18.05 8.52
CA ALA A 143 4.77 17.01 8.74
C ALA A 143 3.36 17.47 8.34
N VAL A 144 3.04 18.75 8.50
CA VAL A 144 1.76 19.33 8.03
C VAL A 144 1.77 19.53 6.52
N ALA A 145 2.81 20.16 5.97
CA ALA A 145 2.95 20.45 4.54
C ALA A 145 2.94 19.17 3.68
N SER A 146 3.58 18.09 4.17
CA SER A 146 3.64 16.79 3.48
C SER A 146 2.27 16.10 3.31
N LYS A 147 1.22 16.55 3.99
CA LYS A 147 -0.13 16.01 3.83
C LYS A 147 -0.73 16.33 2.45
N ILE A 148 -0.44 17.50 1.88
CA ILE A 148 -0.96 17.89 0.56
C ILE A 148 -0.43 16.94 -0.53
N PRO A 149 0.91 16.74 -0.67
CA PRO A 149 1.45 15.72 -1.57
C PRO A 149 0.94 14.31 -1.29
N MET A 150 0.66 13.96 -0.03
CA MET A 150 0.14 12.63 0.32
C MET A 150 -1.25 12.39 -0.29
N CYS A 151 -2.14 13.40 -0.26
CA CYS A 151 -3.44 13.33 -0.93
C CYS A 151 -3.30 13.14 -2.45
N ILE A 152 -2.39 13.88 -3.09
CA ILE A 152 -2.11 13.74 -4.53
C ILE A 152 -1.59 12.33 -4.84
N ASN A 153 -0.68 11.80 -4.02
CA ASN A 153 -0.14 10.45 -4.17
C ASN A 153 -1.22 9.35 -4.13
N VAL A 154 -2.30 9.54 -3.36
CA VAL A 154 -3.42 8.58 -3.37
C VAL A 154 -4.06 8.49 -4.76
N PHE A 155 -4.34 9.63 -5.42
CA PHE A 155 -4.88 9.61 -6.77
C PHE A 155 -3.91 9.02 -7.79
N VAL A 156 -2.63 9.40 -7.68
CA VAL A 156 -1.57 8.88 -8.55
C VAL A 156 -1.45 7.36 -8.43
N THR A 157 -1.45 6.82 -7.21
CA THR A 157 -1.32 5.38 -6.99
C THR A 157 -2.54 4.61 -7.49
N VAL A 158 -3.77 5.13 -7.31
CA VAL A 158 -4.99 4.52 -7.88
C VAL A 158 -4.92 4.49 -9.41
N PHE A 159 -4.55 5.62 -10.02
CA PHE A 159 -4.36 5.69 -11.47
C PHE A 159 -3.29 4.71 -11.95
N GLN A 160 -2.12 4.66 -11.31
CA GLN A 160 -1.04 3.74 -11.65
C GLN A 160 -1.47 2.27 -11.54
N GLN A 161 -2.30 1.91 -10.56
CA GLN A 161 -2.82 0.56 -10.41
C GLN A 161 -3.79 0.18 -11.53
N ALA A 162 -4.67 1.08 -11.93
CA ALA A 162 -5.59 0.86 -13.06
C ALA A 162 -4.83 0.80 -14.39
N TRP A 163 -3.92 1.74 -14.61
CA TRP A 163 -3.12 1.81 -15.82
C TRP A 163 -2.25 0.57 -16.03
N GLN A 164 -1.65 0.02 -14.97
CA GLN A 164 -0.88 -1.21 -15.06
C GLN A 164 -1.70 -2.36 -15.68
N ILE A 165 -2.95 -2.54 -15.25
CA ILE A 165 -3.82 -3.61 -15.77
C ILE A 165 -4.10 -3.41 -17.26
N SER A 166 -4.53 -2.20 -17.65
CA SER A 166 -4.80 -1.88 -19.06
C SER A 166 -3.55 -1.95 -19.94
N ALA A 167 -2.39 -1.56 -19.41
CA ALA A 167 -1.12 -1.64 -20.11
C ALA A 167 -0.68 -3.09 -20.38
N PHE A 168 -1.03 -4.02 -19.47
CA PHE A 168 -0.82 -5.46 -19.66
C PHE A 168 -1.78 -6.06 -20.69
N GLU A 169 -3.07 -5.69 -20.65
CA GLU A 169 -4.07 -6.12 -21.64
C GLU A 169 -3.71 -5.67 -23.07
N GLU A 170 -3.23 -4.44 -23.21
CA GLU A 170 -2.86 -3.84 -24.50
C GLU A 170 -1.42 -4.17 -24.94
N PHE A 171 -0.67 -4.94 -24.15
CA PHE A 171 0.75 -5.22 -24.40
C PHE A 171 0.99 -5.97 -25.72
N GLU A 172 0.03 -6.81 -26.14
CA GLU A 172 0.09 -7.61 -27.38
C GLU A 172 -0.55 -6.91 -28.59
N SER A 173 -1.15 -5.72 -28.43
CA SER A 173 -1.80 -5.03 -29.53
C SER A 173 -0.81 -4.29 -30.45
N LYS A 174 -1.14 -4.21 -31.75
CA LYS A 174 -0.34 -3.48 -32.74
C LYS A 174 -0.30 -1.97 -32.50
N ASP A 175 -1.24 -1.42 -31.73
CA ASP A 175 -1.39 0.02 -31.47
C ASP A 175 -0.79 0.48 -30.12
N ARG A 176 -0.03 -0.39 -29.43
CA ARG A 176 0.63 -0.09 -28.15
C ARG A 176 1.22 1.32 -28.07
N ALA A 177 2.06 1.72 -29.03
CA ALA A 177 2.79 3.00 -28.97
C ALA A 177 1.86 4.23 -28.91
N LYS A 178 0.71 4.19 -29.61
CA LYS A 178 -0.29 5.27 -29.57
C LYS A 178 -1.04 5.28 -28.24
N TYR A 179 -1.40 4.10 -27.72
CA TYR A 179 -2.08 3.98 -26.44
C TYR A 179 -1.20 4.49 -25.28
N TYR A 180 0.05 4.01 -25.19
CA TYR A 180 1.01 4.46 -24.18
C TYR A 180 1.24 5.98 -24.23
N SER A 181 1.42 6.55 -25.43
CA SER A 181 1.65 8.00 -25.60
C SER A 181 0.44 8.84 -25.20
N SER A 182 -0.77 8.39 -25.53
CA SER A 182 -2.02 9.08 -25.18
C SER A 182 -2.24 9.09 -23.67
N VAL A 183 -2.09 7.94 -23.00
CA VAL A 183 -2.27 7.86 -21.55
C VAL A 183 -1.20 8.66 -20.81
N PHE A 184 0.05 8.61 -21.27
CA PHE A 184 1.14 9.39 -20.69
C PHE A 184 0.89 10.90 -20.81
N ARG A 185 0.41 11.36 -21.98
CA ARG A 185 0.07 12.78 -22.17
C ARG A 185 -1.03 13.24 -21.22
N SER A 186 -2.10 12.45 -21.08
CA SER A 186 -3.20 12.75 -20.15
C SER A 186 -2.73 12.74 -18.69
N TYR A 187 -1.87 11.80 -18.31
CA TYR A 187 -1.28 11.73 -16.97
C TYR A 187 -0.44 12.96 -16.64
N TYR A 188 0.45 13.38 -17.55
CA TYR A 188 1.27 14.58 -17.35
C TYR A 188 0.44 15.86 -17.30
N GLN A 189 -0.57 15.99 -18.16
CA GLN A 189 -1.48 17.14 -18.11
C GLN A 189 -2.17 17.24 -16.75
N PHE A 190 -2.69 16.13 -16.23
CA PHE A 190 -3.30 16.08 -14.90
C PHE A 190 -2.32 16.49 -13.78
N LEU A 191 -1.08 15.98 -13.81
CA LEU A 191 -0.05 16.36 -12.83
C LEU A 191 0.31 17.84 -12.89
N PHE A 192 0.47 18.39 -14.11
CA PHE A 192 0.76 19.82 -14.29
C PHE A 192 -0.38 20.69 -13.75
N PHE A 193 -1.63 20.35 -14.06
CA PHE A 193 -2.79 21.07 -13.51
C PHE A 193 -2.81 21.06 -11.98
N ILE A 194 -2.51 19.93 -11.34
CA ILE A 194 -2.44 19.85 -9.87
C ILE A 194 -1.28 20.70 -9.33
N SER A 195 -0.11 20.63 -9.94
CA SER A 195 1.09 21.38 -9.47
C SER A 195 0.91 22.91 -9.57
N LEU A 196 0.21 23.38 -10.61
CA LEU A 196 -0.12 24.79 -10.78
C LEU A 196 -1.13 25.27 -9.74
N ASN A 197 -2.09 24.42 -9.36
CA ASN A 197 -3.03 24.78 -8.30
C ASN A 197 -2.38 24.73 -6.91
N SER A 198 -1.41 23.84 -6.66
CA SER A 198 -0.72 23.80 -5.37
C SER A 198 0.24 24.97 -5.13
N SER A 199 0.77 25.57 -6.20
CA SER A 199 1.66 26.76 -6.11
C SER A 199 0.90 28.07 -5.91
N GLY A 200 -0.42 28.10 -6.14
CA GLY A 200 -1.28 29.24 -5.82
C GLY A 200 -1.76 29.30 -4.36
N PHE A 201 -1.36 28.36 -3.52
CA PHE A 201 -1.68 28.30 -2.08
C PHE A 201 -0.51 28.72 -1.17
N GLU A 202 0.62 29.15 -1.74
CA GLU A 202 1.75 29.78 -1.02
C GLU A 202 1.67 31.31 -1.05
#